data_AF-A0A7M2QSF1-F1
#
_entry.id   AF-A0A7M2QSF1-F1
#
_cell.length_a   1.000
_cell.length_b   1.000
_cell.length_c   1.000
_cell.angle_alpha   90.00
_cell.angle_beta   90.00
_cell.angle_gamma   90.00
#
_symmetry.space_group_name_H-M   'P 1'
#
loop_
_entity.id
_entity.type
_entity.pdbx_description
1 polymer ?
#
loop_
_entity_poly.entity_id
_entity_poly.type
_entity_poly.pdbx_seq_one_letter_code
_entity_poly.pdbx_strand_id
1 'polypeptide(L)' 'MIYGLCKNVINSGNYEQQSMQNKLDVFLLGNRITSTQYTELCDLMDSQEAIE' A
#
# COMPACT_ATOMS: atom_id res chain seq x y z
N MET A 1 11.77 2.83 -4.00
CA MET A 1 11.76 3.65 -2.75
C MET A 1 10.35 3.83 -2.19
N ILE A 2 9.37 4.28 -3.00
CA ILE A 2 7.98 4.43 -2.56
C ILE A 2 7.38 3.10 -2.06
N TYR A 3 7.58 1.99 -2.78
CA TYR A 3 7.10 0.67 -2.35
C TYR A 3 7.62 0.27 -0.96
N GLY A 4 8.91 0.49 -0.68
CA GLY A 4 9.48 0.19 0.64
C GLY A 4 8.86 1.03 1.75
N LEU A 5 8.58 2.30 1.49
CA LEU A 5 7.85 3.19 2.40
C LEU A 5 6.43 2.70 2.64
N CYS A 6 5.69 2.36 1.58
CA CYS A 6 4.34 1.83 1.69
C CYS A 6 4.32 0.52 2.47
N LYS A 7 5.20 -0.42 2.13
CA LYS A 7 5.35 -1.69 2.83
C LYS A 7 5.66 -1.51 4.31
N ASN A 8 6.51 -0.55 4.66
CA ASN A 8 6.85 -0.27 6.06
C ASN A 8 5.66 0.31 6.83
N VAL A 9 4.92 1.25 6.22
CA VAL A 9 3.70 1.82 6.80
C VAL A 9 2.63 0.75 6.99
N ILE A 10 2.47 -0.15 6.01
CA ILE A 10 1.54 -1.29 6.09
C ILE A 10 1.93 -2.24 7.22
N ASN A 11 3.21 -2.59 7.33
CA ASN A 11 3.71 -3.40 8.43
C ASN A 11 3.58 -2.75 9.81
N SER A 12 3.61 -1.41 9.89
CA SER A 12 3.43 -0.72 11.16
C SER A 12 1.98 -0.69 11.64
N GLY A 13 0.99 -1.08 10.81
CA GLY A 13 -0.43 -1.01 11.14
C GLY A 13 -0.94 0.42 11.43
N ASN A 14 -0.09 1.43 11.21
CA ASN A 14 -0.39 2.84 11.50
C ASN A 14 -0.86 3.56 10.24
N TYR A 15 -1.81 2.95 9.54
CA TYR A 15 -2.36 3.49 8.31
C TYR A 15 -3.85 3.19 8.24
N GLU A 16 -4.60 4.12 7.66
CA GLU A 16 -5.97 3.84 7.26
C GLU A 16 -5.99 3.26 5.85
N GLN A 17 -6.76 2.20 5.67
CA GLN A 17 -6.87 1.47 4.40
C GLN A 17 -7.22 2.42 3.24
N GLN A 18 -8.20 3.30 3.45
CA GLN A 18 -8.60 4.32 2.47
C GLN A 18 -7.47 5.33 2.15
N SER A 19 -6.74 5.79 3.17
CA SER A 19 -5.66 6.77 2.99
C SER A 19 -4.51 6.15 2.21
N MET A 20 -4.24 4.87 2.45
CA MET A 20 -3.17 4.13 1.80
C MET A 20 -3.53 3.73 0.37
N GLN A 21 -4.78 3.31 0.10
CA GLN A 21 -5.27 3.12 -1.27
C GLN A 21 -5.19 4.42 -2.08
N ASN A 22 -5.60 5.56 -1.51
CA ASN A 22 -5.45 6.87 -2.18
C ASN A 22 -4.00 7.19 -2.53
N LYS A 23 -3.06 6.96 -1.59
CA LYS A 23 -1.63 7.15 -1.84
C LYS A 23 -1.12 6.23 -2.95
N LEU A 24 -1.49 4.96 -2.91
CA LEU A 24 -1.14 3.97 -3.92
C LEU A 24 -1.63 4.37 -5.31
N ASP A 25 -2.87 4.89 -5.41
CA ASP A 25 -3.46 5.36 -6.66
C ASP A 25 -2.68 6.55 -7.23
N VAL A 26 -2.35 7.54 -6.39
CA VAL A 26 -1.50 8.69 -6.78
C VAL A 26 -0.10 8.24 -7.20
N PHE A 27 0.48 7.24 -6.54
CA PHE A 27 1.79 6.70 -6.92
C PHE A 27 1.75 5.93 -8.24
N LEU A 28 0.66 5.22 -8.53
CA LEU A 28 0.45 4.53 -9.79
C LEU A 28 0.25 5.54 -10.93
N LEU A 29 -0.60 6.54 -10.72
CA LEU A 29 -0.84 7.65 -11.65
C LEU A 29 0.45 8.44 -11.93
N GLY A 30 1.29 8.63 -10.91
CA GLY A 30 2.60 9.28 -11.03
C GLY A 30 3.70 8.37 -11.60
N ASN A 31 3.36 7.16 -12.07
CA ASN A 31 4.31 6.16 -12.57
C ASN A 31 5.45 5.82 -11.59
N ARG A 32 5.23 6.02 -10.27
CA ARG A 32 6.20 5.79 -9.19
C ARG A 32 6.23 4.36 -8.70
N ILE A 33 5.14 3.63 -8.92
CA ILE A 33 5.02 2.18 -8.68
C ILE A 33 4.37 1.54 -9.92
N THR A 34 4.60 0.24 -10.09
CA THR A 34 3.95 -0.57 -11.13
C THR A 34 2.68 -1.20 -10.58
N SER A 35 1.74 -1.58 -11.47
CA SER A 35 0.52 -2.29 -11.07
C SER A 35 0.81 -3.54 -10.24
N THR A 36 1.89 -4.28 -10.53
CA THR A 36 2.32 -5.42 -9.71
C THR A 36 2.61 -5.03 -8.27
N GLN A 37 3.37 -3.94 -8.07
CA GLN A 37 3.70 -3.46 -6.72
C GLN A 37 2.49 -2.87 -6.01
N TYR A 38 1.56 -2.25 -6.75
CA TYR A 38 0.27 -1.81 -6.21
C TYR A 38 -0.52 -3.02 -5.67
N THR A 39 -0.65 -4.07 -6.48
CA THR A 39 -1.38 -5.28 -6.08
C THR A 39 -0.74 -5.94 -4.87
N GLU A 40 0.58 -6.11 -4.83
CA GLU A 40 1.27 -6.65 -3.65
C GLU A 40 1.03 -5.84 -2.37
N LEU A 41 1.05 -4.51 -2.47
CA LEU A 41 0.81 -3.65 -1.30
C LEU A 41 -0.64 -3.72 -0.84
N CYS A 42 -1.60 -3.81 -1.77
CA CYS A 42 -3.01 -4.00 -1.46
C CYS A 42 -3.27 -5.37 -0.81
N ASP A 43 -2.62 -6.42 -1.29
CA ASP A 43 -2.71 -7.79 -0.76
C ASP A 43 -2.11 -7.88 0.66
N LEU A 44 -0.99 -7.19 0.89
CA LEU A 44 -0.39 -7.03 2.21
C LEU A 44 -1.30 -6.25 3.18
N MET A 45 -2.01 -5.24 2.69
CA MET A 45 -2.97 -4.48 3.50
C MET A 45 -4.18 -5.33 3.88
N ASP A 46 -4.75 -6.05 2.92
CA ASP A 46 -5.88 -6.96 3.13
C ASP A 46 -5.51 -8.07 4.13
N SER A 47 -4.31 -8.63 3.97
CA SER A 47 -3.76 -9.63 4.91
C SER A 47 -3.53 -9.09 6.33
N GLN A 48 -3.30 -7.79 6.50
CA GLN A 48 -3.16 -7.15 7.82
C GLN A 48 -4.53 -6.87 8.47
N GLU A 49 -5.51 -6.44 7.67
CA GLU A 49 -6.88 -6.15 8.12
C GLU A 49 -7.65 -7.43 8.47
N ALA A 50 -7.41 -8.53 7.75
CA ALA A 50 -8.05 -9.83 7.99
C ALA A 50 -7.56 -10.56 9.27
N ILE A 51 -6.64 -9.97 10.04
CA ILE A 51 -6.18 -10.54 11.33
C ILE A 51 -7.10 -10.11 12.50
N GLU A 52 -8.17 -9.34 12.26
CA GLU A 52 -9.22 -9.03 13.25
C GLU A 52 -10.29 -10.13 13.41
#